data_AF-A0A6N7V8R2-F1
#
_entry.id   AF-A0A6N7V8R2-F1
#
_cell.length_a   1.000
_cell.length_b   1.000
_cell.length_c   1.000
_cell.angle_alpha   90.00
_cell.angle_beta   90.00
_cell.angle_gamma   90.00
#
_symmetry.space_group_name_H-M   'P 1'
#
loop_
_entity.id
_entity.type
_entity.pdbx_description
1 polymer ?
#
loop_
_entity_poly.entity_id
_entity_poly.type
_entity_poly.pdbx_seq_one_letter_code
_entity_poly.pdbx_strand_id
1 'polypeptide(L)'
;MSKSQVLFRVLDTGRIQCDVVSPKGYKLTLSGSHTDAEPEVGQGILGENQSLISNAWAYALSRHAAVNLPDEDQQKAADKRAKGFRRPLNG
;
A
#
# COMPACT_ATOMS: atom_id res chain seq x y z
N MET A 1 11.09 -15.83 -5.61
CA MET A 1 9.84 -15.25 -5.10
C MET A 1 9.93 -13.73 -5.22
N SER A 2 9.64 -13.17 -6.41
CA SER A 2 9.59 -11.72 -6.56
C SER A 2 8.30 -11.22 -5.90
N LYS A 3 8.42 -10.45 -4.82
CA LYS A 3 7.27 -9.87 -4.11
C LYS A 3 6.91 -8.54 -4.74
N SER A 4 5.62 -8.23 -4.81
CA SER A 4 5.15 -6.88 -5.11
C SER A 4 5.65 -5.92 -4.03
N GLN A 5 6.17 -4.76 -4.42
CA GLN A 5 6.60 -3.72 -3.50
C GLN A 5 5.60 -2.57 -3.54
N VAL A 6 5.23 -2.07 -2.37
CA VAL A 6 4.38 -0.89 -2.22
C VAL A 6 5.20 0.14 -1.46
N LEU A 7 5.55 1.24 -2.14
CA LEU A 7 6.24 2.37 -1.53
C LEU A 7 5.20 3.44 -1.24
N PHE A 8 5.06 3.75 0.05
CA PHE A 8 4.22 4.85 0.51
C PHE A 8 5.10 6.03 0.91
N ARG A 9 4.75 7.23 0.46
CA ARG A 9 5.45 8.47 0.77
C ARG A 9 4.44 9.58 1.05
N VAL A 10 4.65 10.32 2.13
CA VAL A 10 3.91 11.57 2.40
C VAL A 10 4.79 12.72 1.93
N LEU A 11 4.19 13.66 1.20
CA LEU A 11 4.81 14.87 0.70
C LEU A 11 4.46 16.06 1.62
N ASP A 12 5.24 17.13 1.52
CA ASP A 12 5.21 18.32 2.40
C ASP A 12 3.84 18.98 2.62
N THR A 13 2.89 18.77 1.70
CA THR A 13 1.55 19.39 1.74
C THR A 13 0.43 18.45 2.22
N GLY A 14 0.76 17.31 2.85
CA GLY A 14 -0.24 16.29 3.22
C GLY A 14 -0.78 15.50 2.01
N ARG A 15 -0.09 15.64 0.87
CA ARG A 15 -0.26 14.77 -0.30
C ARG A 15 0.41 13.43 -0.04
N ILE A 16 -0.29 12.38 -0.39
CA ILE A 16 0.16 11.00 -0.33
C ILE A 16 0.57 10.57 -1.74
N GLN A 17 1.72 9.92 -1.85
CA GLN A 17 2.16 9.20 -3.03
C GLN A 17 2.29 7.71 -2.69
N CYS A 18 1.68 6.85 -3.49
CA CYS A 18 1.72 5.41 -3.38
C CYS A 18 2.22 4.82 -4.71
N ASP A 19 3.40 4.21 -4.68
CA ASP A 19 4.02 3.53 -5.82
C ASP A 19 3.93 2.02 -5.63
N VAL A 20 3.14 1.34 -6.46
CA VAL A 20 3.04 -0.13 -6.48
C VAL A 20 3.87 -0.68 -7.63
N VAL A 21 4.86 -1.51 -7.31
CA VAL A 21 5.70 -2.21 -8.30
C VAL A 21 5.38 -3.69 -8.24
N SER A 22 4.87 -4.22 -9.34
CA SER A 22 4.62 -5.64 -9.50
C SER A 22 5.93 -6.41 -9.73
N PRO A 23 5.99 -7.70 -9.38
CA PRO A 23 7.15 -8.54 -9.66
C PRO A 23 7.43 -8.74 -11.16
N LYS A 24 6.47 -8.38 -12.02
CA LYS A 24 6.61 -8.41 -13.48
C LYS A 24 7.20 -7.11 -14.05
N GLY A 25 7.57 -6.14 -13.19
CA GLY A 25 8.15 -4.86 -13.59
C GLY A 25 7.13 -3.75 -13.86
N TYR A 26 5.83 -4.04 -13.82
CA TYR A 26 4.81 -3.01 -13.96
C TYR A 26 4.77 -2.10 -12.74
N LYS A 27 4.72 -0.80 -12.98
CA LYS A 27 4.60 0.24 -11.96
C LYS A 27 3.23 0.91 -12.05
N LEU A 28 2.64 1.18 -10.90
CA LEU A 28 1.47 2.03 -10.71
C LEU A 28 1.88 3.14 -9.75
N THR A 29 1.71 4.39 -10.17
CA THR A 29 1.92 5.55 -9.30
C THR A 29 0.57 6.16 -9.03
N LEU A 30 0.21 6.29 -7.76
CA LEU A 30 -0.99 6.98 -7.29
C LEU A 30 -0.55 8.17 -6.46
N SER A 31 -1.15 9.33 -6.68
CA SER A 31 -0.89 10.55 -5.92
C SER A 31 -2.17 11.29 -5.61
N GLY A 32 -2.33 11.85 -4.43
CA GLY A 32 -3.52 12.63 -4.08
C GLY A 32 -3.43 13.17 -2.66
N SER A 33 -4.38 14.01 -2.25
CA SER A 33 -4.53 14.39 -0.85
C SER A 33 -5.22 13.29 -0.06
N HIS A 34 -4.92 13.18 1.23
CA HIS A 34 -5.68 12.29 2.13
C HIS A 34 -7.18 12.65 2.22
N THR A 35 -7.57 13.85 1.77
CA THR A 35 -8.96 14.31 1.67
C THR A 35 -9.63 13.96 0.34
N ASP A 36 -8.86 13.50 -0.65
CA ASP A 36 -9.40 13.15 -1.96
C ASP A 36 -10.08 11.77 -1.92
N ALA A 37 -11.30 11.71 -2.45
CA ALA A 37 -12.05 10.46 -2.59
C ALA A 37 -11.35 9.48 -3.55
N GLU A 38 -10.67 10.02 -4.58
CA GLU A 38 -9.97 9.24 -5.61
C GLU A 38 -8.55 9.78 -5.82
N PRO A 39 -7.56 8.90 -6.06
CA PRO A 39 -6.20 9.35 -6.36
C PRO A 39 -6.07 9.81 -7.81
N GLU A 40 -5.12 10.70 -8.05
CA GLU A 40 -4.55 10.93 -9.37
C GLU A 40 -3.73 9.69 -9.77
N VAL A 41 -4.14 9.02 -10.83
CA VAL A 41 -3.45 7.84 -11.37
C VAL A 41 -2.40 8.30 -12.38
N GLY A 42 -1.14 8.02 -12.09
CA GLY A 42 -0.02 8.26 -13.02
C GLY A 42 0.02 7.24 -14.16
N GLN A 43 0.87 7.49 -15.16
CA GLN A 43 1.02 6.58 -16.30
C GLN A 43 1.53 5.19 -15.90
N GLY A 44 0.80 4.16 -16.31
CA GLY A 44 1.19 2.76 -16.17
C GLY A 44 0.05 1.81 -16.55
N ILE A 45 0.38 0.61 -17.05
CA ILE A 45 -0.63 -0.38 -17.49
C ILE A 45 -1.55 -0.83 -16.36
N LEU A 46 -1.08 -0.69 -15.12
CA LEU A 46 -1.83 -1.04 -13.92
C LEU A 46 -2.89 0.02 -13.57
N GLY A 47 -2.82 1.21 -14.17
CA GLY A 47 -3.79 2.30 -14.00
C GLY A 47 -5.11 2.06 -14.73
N GLU A 48 -5.21 1.02 -15.54
CA GLU A 48 -6.46 0.63 -16.20
C GLU A 48 -7.36 -0.21 -15.27
N ASN A 49 -6.81 -0.74 -14.17
CA ASN A 49 -7.53 -1.56 -13.22
C ASN A 49 -8.04 -0.72 -12.04
N GLN A 50 -9.28 -0.21 -12.15
CA GLN A 50 -9.91 0.61 -11.10
C GLN A 50 -9.98 -0.10 -9.75
N SER A 51 -10.20 -1.42 -9.73
CA SER A 51 -10.20 -2.19 -8.48
C SER A 51 -8.84 -2.16 -7.80
N LEU A 52 -7.74 -2.28 -8.56
CA LEU A 52 -6.39 -2.19 -8.03
C LEU A 52 -6.09 -0.78 -7.50
N ILE A 53 -6.50 0.25 -8.26
CA ILE A 53 -6.34 1.66 -7.86
C ILE A 53 -7.07 1.94 -6.55
N SER A 54 -8.36 1.60 -6.48
CA SER A 54 -9.20 1.84 -5.30
C SER A 54 -8.66 1.09 -4.07
N ASN A 55 -8.28 -0.18 -4.21
CA ASN A 55 -7.67 -0.95 -3.11
C ASN A 55 -6.32 -0.37 -2.66
N ALA A 56 -5.45 0.01 -3.61
CA ALA A 56 -4.15 0.59 -3.28
C ALA A 56 -4.28 1.97 -2.63
N TRP A 57 -5.27 2.78 -3.04
CA TRP A 57 -5.57 4.06 -2.43
C TRP A 57 -6.17 3.94 -1.04
N ALA A 58 -7.17 3.07 -0.86
CA ALA A 58 -7.75 2.79 0.45
C ALA A 58 -6.69 2.26 1.43
N TYR A 59 -5.75 1.45 0.95
CA TYR A 59 -4.59 1.01 1.73
C TYR A 59 -3.67 2.18 2.10
N ALA A 60 -3.36 3.07 1.15
CA ALA A 60 -2.52 4.23 1.39
C ALA A 60 -3.17 5.22 2.38
N LEU A 61 -4.47 5.49 2.27
CA LEU A 61 -5.23 6.31 3.21
C LEU A 61 -5.27 5.69 4.60
N SER A 62 -5.54 4.38 4.69
CA SER A 62 -5.53 3.66 5.96
C SER A 62 -4.13 3.65 6.58
N ARG A 63 -3.07 3.52 5.78
CA ARG A 63 -1.69 3.58 6.26
C ARG A 63 -1.32 4.99 6.70
N HIS A 64 -1.73 6.03 5.96
CA HIS A 64 -1.57 7.42 6.37
C HIS A 64 -2.26 7.67 7.71
N ALA A 65 -3.53 7.26 7.86
CA ALA A 65 -4.27 7.36 9.11
C ALA A 65 -3.59 6.58 10.24
N ALA A 66 -3.06 5.38 9.97
CA ALA A 66 -2.35 4.57 10.95
C ALA A 66 -0.96 5.12 11.33
N VAL A 67 -0.28 5.84 10.43
CA VAL A 67 1.02 6.49 10.70
C VAL A 67 0.83 7.87 11.36
N ASN A 68 -0.32 8.51 11.13
CA ASN A 68 -0.73 9.72 11.86
C ASN A 68 -1.35 9.41 13.24
N LEU A 69 -1.64 8.13 13.52
CA LEU A 69 -1.94 7.64 14.86
C LEU A 69 -0.60 7.26 15.53
N PRO A 70 -0.31 7.75 16.74
CA PRO A 70 1.00 7.62 17.37
C PRO A 70 1.21 6.23 17.99
N ASP A 71 1.18 5.14 17.21
CA ASP A 71 1.30 3.81 17.79
C ASP A 71 2.05 2.78 16.93
N GLU A 72 3.31 2.58 17.31
CA GLU A 72 4.21 1.49 16.89
C GLU A 72 3.62 0.08 17.10
N ASP A 73 2.54 -0.05 17.88
CA ASP A 73 1.96 -1.33 18.27
C ASP A 73 1.23 -2.07 17.13
N GLN A 74 0.73 -1.35 16.11
CA GLN A 74 0.09 -2.00 14.95
C GLN A 74 1.09 -2.71 14.02
N GLN A 75 2.37 -2.31 14.01
CA GLN A 75 3.40 -3.04 13.26
C GLN A 75 3.71 -4.41 13.89
N LYS A 76 3.67 -4.53 15.23
CA LYS A 76 3.86 -5.81 15.92
C LYS A 76 2.70 -6.79 15.69
N ALA A 77 1.47 -6.30 15.58
CA ALA A 77 0.30 -7.16 15.33
C ALA A 77 0.35 -7.84 13.95
N ALA A 78 0.90 -7.16 12.93
CA ALA A 78 1.08 -7.72 11.60
C ALA A 78 2.19 -8.80 11.54
N ASP A 79 3.31 -8.62 12.25
CA ASP A 79 4.39 -9.64 12.34
C ASP A 79 3.90 -10.92 13.03
N LYS A 80 3.10 -10.77 14.09
CA LYS A 80 2.57 -11.91 14.86
C LYS A 80 1.60 -12.77 14.04
N ARG A 81 0.78 -12.16 13.17
CA ARG A 81 -0.12 -12.91 12.27
C ARG A 81 0.63 -13.63 11.15
N ALA A 82 1.72 -13.06 10.63
CA ALA A 82 2.52 -13.67 9.57
C ALA A 82 3.28 -14.92 10.02
N LYS A 83 3.72 -14.98 11.29
CA LYS A 83 4.39 -16.17 11.85
C LYS A 83 3.44 -17.35 12.10
N GLY A 84 2.14 -17.12 12.29
CA GLY A 84 1.15 -18.18 12.47
C GLY A 84 0.88 -19.03 11.22
N PHE A 85 1.10 -18.48 10.02
CA PHE A 85 0.88 -19.18 8.75
C PHE A 85 2.08 -20.03 8.29
N ARG A 86 3.22 -19.98 8.98
CA ARG A 86 4.38 -20.86 8.71
C ARG A 86 4.32 -22.14 9.56
N ARG A 87 3.17 -22.79 9.63
CA ARG A 87 3.13 -24.17 10.09
C ARG A 87 3.38 -25.05 8.85
N PRO A 88 4.55 -25.71 8.72
CA PRO A 88 4.72 -26.71 7.68
C PRO A 88 3.71 -27.82 7.96
N LEU A 89 2.87 -28.14 6.97
CA LEU A 89 2.20 -29.43 6.89
C LEU A 89 3.31 -30.48 6.78
N ASN A 90 3.65 -31.12 7.90
CA ASN A 90 4.44 -32.34 7.96
C ASN A 90 4.01 -33.11 9.21
N GLY A 91 3.54 -34.34 9.01
CA GLY A 91 3.14 -35.30 10.04
C GLY A 91 1.68 -35.68 9.93
#